data_AF-A0A434LEF8-F1
#
_entry.id   AF-A0A434LEF8-F1
#
_cell.length_a   1.000
_cell.length_b   1.000
_cell.length_c   1.000
_cell.angle_alpha   90.00
_cell.angle_beta   90.00
_cell.angle_gamma   90.00
#
_symmetry.space_group_name_H-M   'P 1'
#
loop_
_entity.id
_entity.type
_entity.pdbx_description
1 polymer ?
#
loop_
_entity_poly.entity_id
_entity_poly.type
_entity_poly.pdbx_seq_one_letter_code
_entity_poly.pdbx_strand_id
1 'polypeptide(L)' 'MSTIVSALVPPAEGQLHRNIDWRGAFWVASGVPALVLFSIGGIAGTTGKLAFLIWTV' A
#
# COMPACT_ATOMS: atom_id res chain seq x y z
N MET A 1 -16.90 15.45 -48.57
CA MET A 1 -16.43 16.75 -48.06
C MET A 1 -17.17 17.05 -46.75
N SER A 2 -16.57 16.78 -45.59
CA SER A 2 -16.60 17.65 -44.41
C SER A 2 -15.93 16.91 -43.26
N THR A 3 -14.63 17.14 -43.16
CA THR A 3 -13.75 16.75 -42.06
C THR A 3 -13.66 17.96 -41.15
N ILE A 4 -14.49 18.05 -40.11
CA ILE A 4 -14.41 19.02 -38.98
C ILE A 4 -15.64 18.70 -38.13
N VAL A 5 -15.57 18.01 -36.99
CA VAL A 5 -15.14 18.54 -35.69
C VAL A 5 -14.67 17.33 -34.84
N SER A 6 -13.36 17.11 -34.78
CA SER A 6 -12.74 16.08 -33.92
C SER A 6 -11.77 16.68 -32.90
N ALA A 7 -11.96 17.95 -32.52
CA ALA A 7 -11.07 18.60 -31.58
C ALA A 7 -11.88 19.50 -30.66
N LEU A 8 -12.16 19.04 -29.44
CA LEU A 8 -12.20 19.80 -28.18
C LEU A 8 -12.46 18.88 -26.95
N VAL A 9 -12.14 17.57 -26.99
CA VAL A 9 -12.02 16.80 -25.75
C VAL A 9 -10.61 17.07 -25.22
N PRO A 10 -10.43 17.91 -24.18
CA PRO A 10 -9.14 18.02 -23.54
C PRO A 10 -8.73 16.62 -23.08
N PRO A 11 -7.47 16.21 -23.30
CA PRO A 11 -6.99 14.95 -22.74
C PRO A 11 -7.30 15.00 -21.25
N ALA A 12 -7.87 13.92 -20.71
CA ALA A 12 -8.28 13.88 -19.32
C ALA A 12 -7.06 13.71 -18.40
N GLU A 13 -6.16 14.67 -18.47
CA GLU A 13 -4.95 14.80 -17.69
C GLU A 13 -5.38 15.22 -16.28
N GLY A 14 -5.58 14.24 -15.40
CA GLY A 14 -5.96 14.48 -14.01
C GLY A 14 -7.20 13.74 -13.51
N GLN A 15 -7.67 12.68 -14.17
CA GLN A 15 -8.71 11.83 -13.58
C GLN A 15 -8.18 11.08 -12.35
N LEU A 16 -9.05 10.81 -11.37
CA LEU A 16 -8.67 10.10 -10.16
C LEU A 16 -8.55 8.59 -10.48
N HIS A 17 -7.31 8.11 -10.64
CA HIS A 17 -7.05 6.70 -10.91
C HIS A 17 -7.35 5.88 -9.65
N ARG A 18 -8.36 5.01 -9.71
CA ARG A 18 -8.66 4.01 -8.67
C ARG A 18 -7.62 2.88 -8.75
N ASN A 19 -6.41 3.18 -8.27
CA ASN A 19 -5.26 2.29 -8.40
C ASN A 19 -5.02 1.39 -7.17
N ILE A 20 -5.91 1.45 -6.17
CA ILE A 20 -5.81 0.61 -4.97
C ILE A 20 -6.84 -0.51 -5.01
N ASP A 21 -6.33 -1.75 -5.02
CA ASP A 21 -7.14 -2.95 -4.88
C ASP A 21 -7.61 -3.14 -3.43
N TRP A 22 -8.66 -3.95 -3.27
CA TRP A 22 -9.19 -4.33 -1.96
C TRP A 22 -8.14 -4.92 -1.03
N ARG A 23 -7.15 -5.63 -1.58
CA ARG A 23 -6.02 -6.19 -0.83
C ARG A 23 -5.15 -5.10 -0.23
N GLY A 24 -4.79 -4.10 -1.06
CA GLY A 24 -4.01 -2.95 -0.61
C GLY A 24 -4.75 -2.16 0.46
N ALA A 25 -6.05 -1.90 0.25
CA ALA A 25 -6.90 -1.22 1.22
C ALA A 25 -7.01 -1.99 2.56
N PHE A 26 -7.14 -3.32 2.52
CA PHE A 26 -7.15 -4.17 3.72
C PHE A 26 -5.85 -4.07 4.51
N TRP A 27 -4.70 -4.16 3.85
CA TRP A 27 -3.39 -4.06 4.52
C TRP A 27 -3.17 -2.68 5.16
N VAL A 28 -3.61 -1.60 4.50
CA VAL A 28 -3.54 -0.24 5.05
C VAL A 28 -4.46 -0.08 6.25
N ALA A 29 -5.71 -0.55 6.17
CA ALA A 29 -6.69 -0.40 7.24
C ALA A 29 -6.40 -1.28 8.47
N SER A 30 -5.93 -2.51 8.25
CA SER A 30 -5.57 -3.45 9.32
C SER A 30 -4.26 -3.07 10.03
N GLY A 31 -3.40 -2.28 9.37
CA GLY A 31 -2.11 -1.86 9.93
C GLY A 31 -1.13 -3.01 10.17
N VAL A 32 -1.37 -4.20 9.62
CA VAL A 32 -0.52 -5.37 9.89
C VAL A 32 0.96 -5.13 9.57
N PRO A 33 1.37 -4.42 8.49
CA PRO A 33 2.78 -4.14 8.27
C PRO A 33 3.43 -3.37 9.43
N ALA A 34 2.70 -2.40 10.01
CA ALA A 34 3.18 -1.65 11.15
C ALA A 34 3.23 -2.52 12.41
N LEU A 35 2.20 -3.33 12.67
CA LEU A 35 2.15 -4.22 13.83
C LEU A 35 3.28 -5.25 13.83
N VAL A 36 3.58 -5.85 12.68
CA VAL A 36 4.70 -6.80 12.52
C VAL A 36 6.04 -6.13 12.82
N LEU A 37 6.28 -4.93 12.26
CA LEU A 37 7.51 -4.19 12.53
C LEU A 37 7.63 -3.80 14.02
N PHE A 38 6.52 -3.38 14.64
CA PHE A 38 6.50 -2.99 16.05
C PHE A 38 6.72 -4.20 16.98
N SER A 39 6.12 -5.36 16.67
CA SER A 39 6.31 -6.58 17.47
C SER A 39 7.76 -7.07 17.39
N ILE A 40 8.37 -7.08 16.19
CA ILE A 40 9.78 -7.44 16.02
C ILE A 40 10.66 -6.48 16.81
N GLY A 41 10.43 -5.17 16.71
CA GLY A 41 11.20 -4.16 17.43
C GLY A 41 11.10 -4.34 18.95
N GLY A 42 9.90 -4.59 19.47
CA GLY A 42 9.68 -4.87 20.89
C GLY A 42 10.40 -6.13 21.36
N ILE A 43 10.23 -7.26 20.64
CA ILE A 43 10.86 -8.55 20.98
C ILE A 43 12.39 -8.45 20.86
N ALA A 44 12.91 -7.77 19.84
CA ALA A 44 14.34 -7.52 19.69
C ALA A 44 14.90 -6.65 20.82
N GLY A 45 14.14 -5.63 21.26
CA GLY A 45 14.51 -4.78 22.39
C GLY A 45 14.56 -5.54 23.72
N THR A 46 13.66 -6.50 23.94
CA THR A 46 13.59 -7.27 25.20
C THR A 46 14.54 -8.46 25.23
N THR A 47 14.67 -9.17 24.11
CA THR A 47 15.28 -10.51 24.07
C THR A 47 16.60 -10.53 23.27
N GLY A 48 16.91 -9.45 22.54
CA GLY A 48 18.16 -9.30 21.81
C GLY A 48 18.37 -10.40 20.77
N LYS A 49 19.51 -11.09 20.81
CA LYS A 49 19.89 -12.10 19.82
C LYS A 49 18.95 -13.31 19.78
N LEU A 50 18.14 -13.54 20.80
CA LEU A 50 17.16 -14.64 20.82
C LEU A 50 15.83 -14.28 20.14
N ALA A 51 15.64 -13.03 19.74
CA ALA A 51 14.38 -12.56 19.15
C ALA A 51 13.94 -13.34 17.90
N PHE A 52 14.88 -13.85 17.11
CA PHE A 52 14.55 -14.65 15.91
C PHE A 52 13.83 -15.95 16.27
N LEU A 53 14.20 -16.62 17.37
CA LEU A 53 13.55 -17.87 17.80
C LEU A 53 12.11 -17.62 18.25
N ILE A 54 11.87 -16.50 18.92
CA ILE A 54 10.55 -16.14 19.47
C ILE A 54 9.61 -15.71 18.36
N TRP A 55 10.11 -14.98 17.36
CA TRP A 55 9.27 -14.45 16.30
C TRP A 55 8.90 -15.49 15.23
N THR A 56 9.69 -16.55 15.07
CA THR A 56 9.39 -17.62 14.11
C THR A 56 8.25 -18.56 14.50
N VAL A 57 7.85 -18.58 15.77
CA VAL A 57 6.80 -19.47 16.31
C VAL A 57 5.46 -18.76 16.32
#